data_AF-A0A2G6DN97-F1
#
_entry.id   AF-A0A2G6DN97-F1
#
_cell.length_a   1.000
_cell.length_b   1.000
_cell.length_c   1.000
_cell.angle_alpha   90.00
_cell.angle_beta   90.00
_cell.angle_gamma   90.00
#
_symmetry.space_group_name_H-M   'P 1'
#
loop_
_entity.id
_entity.type
_entity.pdbx_description
1 polymer ?
#
loop_
_entity_poly.entity_id
_entity_poly.type
_entity_poly.pdbx_seq_one_letter_code
_entity_poly.pdbx_strand_id
1 'polypeptide(L)'
;VRLPVGYGAHPYIDAGFFAGADSIADLNLEHTFAKALVTDERLLPVELADAPAIGRIRDTELDSAWTSPQNGWRVLLSNDAAQVEITASGCEWVQVYTPPERDSIAIEPMTCGPNAFNDEITANGLAWLEPGDHLGATWWVSTSARTP
;
A
#
# COMPACT_ATOMS: atom_id res chain seq x y z
N VAL A 1 -18.10 -26.04 -5.17
CA VAL A 1 -17.96 -24.83 -6.01
C VAL A 1 -16.83 -24.04 -5.40
N ARG A 2 -15.80 -23.72 -6.19
CA ARG A 2 -14.70 -22.88 -5.73
C ARG A 2 -15.09 -21.40 -5.70
N LEU A 3 -14.50 -20.63 -4.78
CA LEU A 3 -14.79 -19.20 -4.59
C LEU A 3 -13.55 -18.34 -4.87
N PRO A 4 -13.65 -17.26 -5.66
CA PRO A 4 -12.57 -16.29 -5.78
C PRO A 4 -12.52 -15.41 -4.53
N VAL A 5 -11.35 -15.22 -3.95
CA VAL A 5 -11.14 -14.44 -2.72
C VAL A 5 -9.88 -13.59 -2.83
N GLY A 6 -10.02 -12.31 -2.49
CA GLY A 6 -8.93 -11.40 -2.19
C GLY A 6 -9.14 -10.81 -0.80
N TYR A 7 -8.06 -10.51 -0.09
CA TYR A 7 -8.08 -9.81 1.19
C TYR A 7 -7.33 -8.48 1.07
N GLY A 8 -7.85 -7.46 1.75
CA GLY A 8 -7.20 -6.17 1.92
C GLY A 8 -7.48 -5.61 3.31
N ALA A 9 -6.58 -4.77 3.80
CA ALA A 9 -6.77 -4.00 5.04
C ALA A 9 -6.62 -2.51 4.73
N HIS A 10 -7.38 -1.65 5.42
CA HIS A 10 -7.43 -0.22 5.13
C HIS A 10 -6.91 0.67 6.29
N PRO A 11 -5.70 0.45 6.82
CA PRO A 11 -5.21 1.23 7.96
C PRO A 11 -4.80 2.64 7.52
N TYR A 12 -5.17 3.62 8.34
CA TYR A 12 -4.71 5.00 8.22
C TYR A 12 -3.64 5.28 9.28
N ILE A 13 -2.55 5.91 8.85
CA ILE A 13 -1.51 6.42 9.75
C ILE A 13 -1.71 7.93 9.88
N ASP A 14 -1.97 8.37 11.10
CA ASP A 14 -2.18 9.77 11.47
C ASP A 14 -0.85 10.53 11.48
N ALA A 15 -0.82 11.71 10.85
CA ALA A 15 0.37 12.56 10.79
C ALA A 15 0.79 13.06 12.18
N GLY A 16 -0.16 13.24 13.10
CA GLY A 16 0.07 13.66 14.48
C GLY A 16 0.84 12.64 15.32
N PHE A 17 1.03 11.40 14.83
CA PHE A 17 1.99 10.46 15.41
C PHE A 17 3.44 10.98 15.32
N PHE A 18 3.76 11.74 14.28
CA PHE A 18 5.11 12.21 13.99
C PHE A 18 5.32 13.61 14.59
N ALA A 19 6.12 13.68 15.66
CA ALA A 19 6.42 14.97 16.30
C ALA A 19 6.97 15.98 15.29
N GLY A 20 6.36 17.17 15.24
CA GLY A 20 6.73 18.25 14.32
C GLY A 20 6.16 18.12 12.91
N ALA A 21 5.25 17.18 12.65
CA ALA A 21 4.46 17.14 11.43
C ALA A 21 3.07 17.74 11.70
N ASP A 22 2.68 18.74 10.91
CA ASP A 22 1.32 19.28 10.91
C ASP A 22 0.45 18.56 9.87
N SER A 23 1.09 17.87 8.91
CA SER A 23 0.46 17.14 7.82
C SER A 23 1.35 16.01 7.32
N ILE A 24 0.78 15.05 6.59
CA ILE A 24 1.57 14.08 5.80
C ILE A 24 2.54 14.74 4.82
N ALA A 25 2.32 16.02 4.44
CA ALA A 25 3.25 16.79 3.61
C ALA A 25 4.66 16.89 4.22
N ASP A 26 4.76 16.81 5.55
CA ASP A 26 6.00 16.86 6.32
C ASP A 26 6.71 15.51 6.45
N LEU A 27 6.16 14.45 5.87
CA LEU A 27 6.68 13.09 5.94
C LEU A 27 7.43 12.71 4.67
N ASN A 28 8.27 11.69 4.78
CA ASN A 28 8.84 10.94 3.69
C ASN A 28 8.10 9.62 3.53
N LEU A 29 7.88 9.20 2.27
CA LEU A 29 7.34 7.90 1.90
C LEU A 29 8.38 7.16 1.04
N GLU A 30 8.77 5.97 1.51
CA GLU A 30 9.62 5.04 0.80
C GLU A 30 8.92 3.68 0.68
N HIS A 31 9.16 2.98 -0.43
CA HIS A 31 8.56 1.66 -0.65
C HIS A 31 9.46 0.76 -1.50
N THR A 32 9.15 -0.52 -1.52
CA THR A 32 9.91 -1.54 -2.27
C THR A 32 9.25 -2.00 -3.57
N PHE A 33 8.02 -1.56 -3.87
CA PHE A 33 7.28 -1.96 -5.08
C PHE A 33 7.91 -1.42 -6.36
N ALA A 34 8.05 -2.28 -7.37
CA ALA A 34 8.64 -1.90 -8.66
C ALA A 34 7.60 -1.40 -9.67
N LYS A 35 6.33 -1.79 -9.51
CA LYS A 35 5.28 -1.52 -10.50
C LYS A 35 4.11 -0.78 -9.88
N ALA A 36 3.54 0.16 -10.63
CA ALA A 36 2.32 0.87 -10.30
C ALA A 36 1.22 0.55 -11.31
N LEU A 37 0.00 0.40 -10.82
CA LEU A 37 -1.18 0.23 -11.65
C LEU A 37 -1.60 1.57 -12.24
N VAL A 38 -1.61 1.64 -13.57
CA VAL A 38 -2.23 2.74 -14.32
C VAL A 38 -3.71 2.41 -14.47
N THR A 39 -4.56 3.38 -14.18
CA THR A 39 -6.02 3.25 -14.26
C THR A 39 -6.63 4.25 -15.23
N ASP A 40 -7.85 3.95 -15.69
CA ASP A 40 -8.68 4.88 -16.46
C ASP A 40 -9.41 5.88 -15.55
N GLU A 41 -10.22 6.76 -16.15
CA GLU A 41 -11.06 7.74 -15.45
C GLU A 41 -12.11 7.14 -14.48
N ARG A 42 -12.34 5.84 -14.55
CA ARG A 42 -13.24 5.08 -13.66
C ARG A 42 -12.46 4.31 -12.60
N LEU A 43 -11.15 4.53 -12.52
CA LEU A 43 -10.20 3.82 -11.66
C LEU A 43 -10.11 2.31 -11.97
N LEU A 44 -10.40 1.90 -13.22
CA LEU A 44 -10.24 0.52 -13.65
C LEU A 44 -8.81 0.26 -14.16
N PRO A 45 -8.25 -0.93 -13.92
CA PRO A 45 -6.93 -1.33 -14.42
C PRO A 45 -6.77 -1.12 -15.94
N VAL A 46 -5.63 -0.58 -16.36
CA VAL A 46 -5.23 -0.45 -17.77
C VAL A 46 -3.92 -1.19 -18.03
N GLU A 47 -2.87 -0.86 -17.28
CA GLU A 47 -1.54 -1.46 -17.42
C GLU A 47 -0.68 -1.29 -16.17
N LEU A 48 0.49 -1.94 -16.14
CA LEU A 48 1.52 -1.71 -15.13
C LEU A 48 2.65 -0.84 -15.68
N ALA A 49 2.92 0.27 -15.00
CA ALA A 49 4.08 1.13 -15.24
C ALA A 49 5.11 0.99 -14.11
N ASP A 50 6.27 1.64 -14.25
CA ASP A 50 7.25 1.70 -13.16
C ASP A 50 6.70 2.53 -11.99
N ALA A 51 6.84 2.02 -10.76
CA ALA A 51 6.40 2.73 -9.58
C ALA A 51 7.29 3.96 -9.32
N PRO A 52 6.71 5.12 -8.98
CA PRO A 52 7.47 6.34 -8.76
C PRO A 52 8.18 6.31 -7.41
N ALA A 53 9.43 6.78 -7.34
CA ALA A 53 10.05 7.09 -6.06
C ALA A 53 9.45 8.38 -5.48
N ILE A 54 8.86 8.33 -4.29
CA ILE A 54 8.17 9.48 -3.68
C ILE A 54 9.12 10.37 -2.89
N GLY A 55 9.77 9.85 -1.84
CA GLY A 55 10.58 10.68 -0.93
C GLY A 55 9.68 11.62 -0.12
N ARG A 56 9.98 12.93 -0.06
CA ARG A 56 9.13 13.91 0.64
C ARG A 56 7.75 13.96 -0.02
N ILE A 57 6.68 13.67 0.74
CA ILE A 57 5.32 13.59 0.22
C ILE A 57 4.86 14.96 -0.33
N ARG A 58 5.08 16.06 0.42
CA ARG A 58 4.70 17.44 0.02
C ARG A 58 3.24 17.51 -0.47
N ASP A 59 3.03 17.83 -1.74
CA ASP A 59 1.78 17.96 -2.47
C ASP A 59 1.42 16.72 -3.30
N THR A 60 2.19 15.64 -3.21
CA THR A 60 1.88 14.38 -3.90
C THR A 60 0.49 13.91 -3.50
N GLU A 61 -0.33 13.63 -4.51
CA GLU A 61 -1.63 12.99 -4.41
C GLU A 61 -1.49 11.54 -4.86
N LEU A 62 -1.87 10.62 -3.98
CA LEU A 62 -1.88 9.19 -4.27
C LEU A 62 -3.30 8.68 -4.10
N ASP A 63 -3.72 7.91 -5.09
CA ASP A 63 -4.77 6.90 -5.01
C ASP A 63 -4.29 5.74 -5.88
N SER A 64 -3.15 5.16 -5.48
CA SER A 64 -2.32 4.35 -6.36
C SER A 64 -2.05 2.97 -5.78
N ALA A 65 -2.31 1.94 -6.60
CA ALA A 65 -1.97 0.56 -6.29
C ALA A 65 -0.58 0.22 -6.83
N TRP A 66 0.29 -0.35 -6.00
CA TRP A 66 1.63 -0.80 -6.39
C TRP A 66 1.81 -2.29 -6.14
N THR A 67 2.68 -2.93 -6.92
CA THR A 67 2.96 -4.38 -6.87
C THR A 67 4.41 -4.70 -7.22
N SER A 68 4.75 -5.99 -7.31
CA SER A 68 6.11 -6.50 -7.55
C SER A 68 7.11 -6.00 -6.48
N PRO A 69 6.85 -6.29 -5.18
CA PRO A 69 7.76 -5.88 -4.10
C PRO A 69 9.17 -6.44 -4.30
N GLN A 70 10.17 -5.57 -4.26
CA GLN A 70 11.58 -5.93 -4.42
C GLN A 70 12.24 -6.07 -3.05
N ASN A 71 12.89 -7.20 -2.78
CA ASN A 71 13.51 -7.49 -1.48
C ASN A 71 12.52 -7.48 -0.30
N GLY A 72 11.27 -7.87 -0.53
CA GLY A 72 10.22 -7.99 0.48
C GLY A 72 9.18 -6.86 0.42
N TRP A 73 8.00 -7.12 0.99
CA TRP A 73 6.89 -6.16 1.06
C TRP A 73 7.16 -5.15 2.17
N ARG A 74 7.31 -3.86 1.81
CA ARG A 74 7.62 -2.79 2.77
C ARG A 74 7.15 -1.42 2.27
N VAL A 75 6.54 -0.67 3.18
CA VAL A 75 6.30 0.77 3.07
C VAL A 75 6.80 1.44 4.35
N LEU A 76 7.52 2.54 4.21
CA LEU A 76 8.10 3.30 5.32
C LEU A 76 7.63 4.75 5.25
N LEU A 77 7.02 5.22 6.34
CA LEU A 77 6.78 6.63 6.60
C LEU A 77 7.79 7.14 7.62
N SER A 78 8.36 8.31 7.40
CA SER A 78 9.29 8.89 8.37
C SER A 78 9.38 10.42 8.33
N ASN A 79 9.72 11.01 9.47
CA ASN A 79 10.29 12.35 9.56
C ASN A 79 11.58 12.29 10.40
N ASP A 80 12.10 13.43 10.85
CA ASP A 80 13.32 13.45 11.66
C ASP A 80 13.15 12.85 13.07
N ALA A 81 11.91 12.78 13.57
CA ALA A 81 11.60 12.32 14.93
C ALA A 81 11.27 10.83 15.02
N ALA A 82 10.60 10.26 14.03
CA ALA A 82 10.12 8.88 14.08
C ALA A 82 9.98 8.24 12.68
N GLN A 83 9.80 6.93 12.69
CA GLN A 83 9.40 6.16 11.53
C GLN A 83 8.28 5.16 11.88
N VAL A 84 7.39 4.93 10.92
CA VAL A 84 6.36 3.89 10.92
C VAL A 84 6.62 3.02 9.70
N GLU A 85 6.86 1.74 9.93
CA GLU A 85 7.08 0.75 8.89
C GLU A 85 5.92 -0.23 8.85
N ILE A 86 5.39 -0.47 7.65
CA ILE A 86 4.42 -1.51 7.39
C ILE A 86 5.10 -2.58 6.55
N THR A 87 5.00 -3.82 7.01
CA THR A 87 5.46 -5.01 6.29
C THR A 87 4.32 -6.01 6.17
N ALA A 88 4.36 -6.89 5.17
CA ALA A 88 3.34 -7.90 4.98
C ALA A 88 3.91 -9.22 4.46
N SER A 89 3.17 -10.29 4.71
CA SER A 89 3.37 -11.63 4.18
C SER A 89 2.03 -12.16 3.66
N GLY A 90 2.03 -12.74 2.46
CA GLY A 90 0.79 -13.12 1.76
C GLY A 90 0.11 -11.97 1.01
N CYS A 91 0.72 -10.79 0.96
CA CYS A 91 0.26 -9.64 0.17
C CYS A 91 1.23 -9.39 -0.99
N GLU A 92 0.71 -9.23 -2.20
CA GLU A 92 1.48 -8.91 -3.42
C GLU A 92 1.30 -7.45 -3.85
N TRP A 93 0.35 -6.74 -3.23
CA TRP A 93 -0.06 -5.39 -3.59
C TRP A 93 -0.10 -4.48 -2.36
N VAL A 94 0.00 -3.18 -2.63
CA VAL A 94 -0.32 -2.12 -1.68
C VAL A 94 -1.17 -1.05 -2.36
N GLN A 95 -2.26 -0.60 -1.74
CA GLN A 95 -2.90 0.68 -2.12
C GLN A 95 -2.33 1.78 -1.21
N VAL A 96 -1.94 2.91 -1.79
CA VAL A 96 -1.54 4.09 -1.03
C VAL A 96 -2.46 5.23 -1.40
N TYR A 97 -3.13 5.78 -0.39
CA TYR A 97 -4.09 6.86 -0.56
C TYR A 97 -3.79 8.05 0.34
N THR A 98 -3.74 9.25 -0.24
CA THR A 98 -3.62 10.52 0.48
C THR A 98 -4.96 11.25 0.48
N PRO A 99 -5.69 11.30 1.61
CA PRO A 99 -6.91 12.08 1.75
C PRO A 99 -6.69 13.58 1.46
N PRO A 100 -7.70 14.29 0.94
CA PRO A 100 -7.64 15.75 0.73
C PRO A 100 -7.31 16.54 1.99
N GLU A 101 -7.70 16.04 3.18
CA GLU A 101 -7.42 16.64 4.48
C GLU A 101 -5.93 16.61 4.83
N ARG A 102 -5.17 15.66 4.26
CA ARG A 102 -3.72 15.46 4.46
C ARG A 102 -3.28 15.33 5.93
N ASP A 103 -4.19 14.97 6.82
CA ASP A 103 -3.94 14.67 8.24
C ASP A 103 -3.50 13.22 8.46
N SER A 104 -3.67 12.37 7.44
CA SER A 104 -3.40 10.94 7.48
C SER A 104 -3.06 10.41 6.10
N ILE A 105 -2.56 9.18 6.03
CA ILE A 105 -2.31 8.44 4.79
C ILE A 105 -2.73 6.98 4.98
N ALA A 106 -3.43 6.41 4.00
CA ALA A 106 -3.74 4.99 4.00
C ALA A 106 -2.62 4.21 3.31
N ILE A 107 -2.23 3.08 3.91
CA ILE A 107 -1.28 2.13 3.34
C ILE A 107 -1.89 0.76 3.50
N GLU A 108 -2.37 0.18 2.42
CA GLU A 108 -3.30 -0.93 2.44
C GLU A 108 -2.65 -2.20 1.88
N PRO A 109 -2.21 -3.15 2.71
CA PRO A 109 -1.78 -4.45 2.23
C PRO A 109 -2.93 -5.18 1.57
N MET A 110 -2.71 -5.66 0.34
CA MET A 110 -3.70 -6.42 -0.41
C MET A 110 -3.09 -7.70 -0.99
N THR A 111 -3.84 -8.79 -0.97
CA THR A 111 -3.42 -10.06 -1.58
C THR A 111 -3.42 -9.97 -3.09
N CYS A 112 -4.44 -9.35 -3.69
CA CYS A 112 -4.57 -9.11 -5.12
C CYS A 112 -4.80 -7.63 -5.44
N GLY A 113 -4.63 -7.26 -6.70
CA GLY A 113 -4.87 -5.89 -7.14
C GLY A 113 -6.36 -5.53 -7.25
N PRO A 114 -6.67 -4.24 -7.44
CA PRO A 114 -8.03 -3.77 -7.69
C PRO A 114 -8.65 -4.48 -8.90
N ASN A 115 -9.95 -4.81 -8.83
CA ASN A 115 -10.69 -5.44 -9.95
C ASN A 115 -10.14 -6.83 -10.40
N ALA A 116 -9.35 -7.51 -9.58
CA ALA A 116 -8.72 -8.81 -9.89
C ALA A 116 -9.65 -9.91 -10.41
N PHE A 117 -10.95 -9.86 -10.12
CA PHE A 117 -11.91 -10.87 -10.61
C PHE A 117 -12.16 -10.76 -12.12
N ASN A 118 -11.93 -9.57 -12.70
CA ASN A 118 -12.24 -9.25 -14.09
C ASN A 118 -10.99 -8.96 -14.92
N ASP A 119 -9.82 -8.92 -14.30
CA ASP A 119 -8.62 -8.36 -14.90
C ASP A 119 -7.38 -9.20 -14.56
N GLU A 120 -6.69 -9.66 -15.61
CA GLU A 120 -5.53 -10.54 -15.46
C GLU A 120 -4.28 -9.82 -14.95
N ILE A 121 -4.16 -8.50 -15.17
CA ILE A 121 -3.02 -7.68 -14.73
C ILE A 121 -3.00 -7.61 -13.20
N THR A 122 -4.18 -7.56 -12.60
CA THR A 122 -4.39 -7.42 -11.15
C THR A 122 -4.67 -8.74 -10.43
N ALA A 123 -4.84 -9.84 -11.16
CA ALA A 123 -5.16 -11.15 -10.62
C ALA A 123 -4.00 -11.84 -9.86
N ASN A 124 -2.77 -11.30 -9.89
CA ASN A 124 -1.68 -11.84 -9.07
C ASN A 124 -2.06 -11.79 -7.58
N GLY A 125 -2.04 -12.94 -6.91
CA GLY A 125 -2.46 -13.13 -5.52
C GLY A 125 -3.97 -13.25 -5.30
N LEU A 126 -4.78 -13.32 -6.36
CA LEU A 126 -6.18 -13.74 -6.28
C LEU A 126 -6.24 -15.25 -6.00
N ALA A 127 -6.90 -15.65 -4.92
CA ALA A 127 -7.06 -17.05 -4.57
C ALA A 127 -8.39 -17.61 -5.08
N TRP A 128 -8.38 -18.88 -5.48
CA TRP A 128 -9.59 -19.68 -5.70
C TRP A 128 -9.64 -20.78 -4.65
N LEU A 129 -10.59 -20.70 -3.72
CA LEU A 129 -10.69 -21.60 -2.58
C LEU A 129 -11.74 -22.69 -2.83
N GLU A 130 -11.37 -23.95 -2.66
CA GLU A 130 -12.31 -25.07 -2.55
C GLU A 130 -12.85 -25.17 -1.10
N PRO A 131 -13.96 -25.89 -0.86
CA PRO A 131 -14.45 -26.11 0.50
C PRO A 131 -13.39 -26.74 1.41
N GLY A 132 -12.99 -26.00 2.46
CA GLY A 132 -11.96 -26.41 3.41
C GLY A 132 -10.62 -25.68 3.23
N ASP A 133 -10.41 -24.99 2.11
CA ASP A 133 -9.23 -24.16 1.89
C ASP A 133 -9.28 -22.86 2.71
N HIS A 134 -8.10 -22.26 2.92
CA HIS A 134 -7.95 -20.97 3.59
C HIS A 134 -6.99 -20.07 2.81
N LEU A 135 -7.29 -18.77 2.81
CA LEU A 135 -6.35 -17.72 2.44
C LEU A 135 -5.85 -17.04 3.72
N GLY A 136 -4.54 -16.88 3.84
CA GLY A 136 -3.92 -16.20 4.97
C GLY A 136 -3.03 -15.06 4.50
N ALA A 137 -3.17 -13.90 5.15
CA ALA A 137 -2.27 -12.77 5.02
C ALA A 137 -2.01 -12.19 6.41
N THR A 138 -0.78 -11.76 6.65
CA THR A 138 -0.37 -11.12 7.90
C THR A 138 0.38 -9.85 7.56
N TRP A 139 0.11 -8.78 8.28
CA TRP A 139 0.82 -7.51 8.16
C TRP A 139 1.15 -6.97 9.55
N TRP A 140 2.24 -6.21 9.61
CA TRP A 140 2.77 -5.66 10.84
C TRP A 140 2.93 -4.16 10.70
N VAL A 141 2.71 -3.45 11.81
CA VAL A 141 3.08 -2.06 11.98
C VAL A 141 4.17 -2.01 13.03
N SER A 142 5.32 -1.48 12.66
CA SER A 142 6.46 -1.27 13.55
C SER A 142 6.77 0.21 13.63
N THR A 143 7.09 0.69 14.82
CA THR A 143 7.44 2.11 15.02
C THR A 143 8.77 2.22 15.75
N SER A 144 9.57 3.21 15.40
CA SER A 144 10.76 3.56 16.17
C SER A 144 11.02 5.06 16.14
N ALA A 145 11.59 5.57 17.23
CA ALA A 145 12.15 6.93 17.24
C ALA A 145 13.34 6.98 16.26
N ARG A 146 13.54 8.14 15.65
CA ARG A 146 14.76 8.47 14.92
C ARG A 146 15.54 9.43 15.81
N THR A 147 16.68 8.98 16.28
CA THR A 147 17.61 9.86 16.98
C THR A 147 18.33 10.69 15.92
N PRO A 148 18.36 12.03 16.03
CA PRO A 148 19.13 12.87 15.13
C PRO A 148 20.64 12.54 15.16
#